data_AF-A0A524Q1G1-F1
#
_entry.id   AF-A0A524Q1G1-F1
#
_cell.length_a   1.000
_cell.length_b   1.000
_cell.length_c   1.000
_cell.angle_alpha   90.00
_cell.angle_beta   90.00
_cell.angle_gamma   90.00
#
_symmetry.space_group_name_H-M   'P 1'
#
loop_
_entity.id
_entity.type
_entity.pdbx_description
1 polymer ?
#
loop_
_entity_poly.entity_id
_entity_poly.type
_entity_poly.pdbx_seq_one_letter_code
_entity_poly.pdbx_strand_id
1 'polypeptide(L)' 'MRHIVLALALVLSSGAVFASQCPSLVAKIDAILATNPDMPQSVLDEVKELRAEGEKQHQEGKHDKSVESLQQALFLLGDQ' A
#
# COMPACT_ATOMS: atom_id res chain seq x y z
N MET A 1 -22.35 24.01 34.36
CA MET A 1 -21.30 23.01 34.02
C MET A 1 -21.93 21.69 33.57
N ARG A 2 -22.77 21.67 32.51
CA ARG A 2 -23.41 20.44 32.01
C ARG A 2 -23.50 20.35 30.48
N HIS A 3 -22.75 21.22 29.79
CA HIS A 3 -22.72 21.27 28.32
C HIS A 3 -21.29 21.18 27.75
N ILE A 4 -20.26 21.13 28.60
CA ILE A 4 -18.85 21.07 28.16
C ILE A 4 -18.40 19.62 27.92
N VAL A 5 -19.14 18.63 28.43
CA VAL A 5 -18.76 17.20 28.34
C VAL A 5 -19.16 16.57 26.99
N LEU A 6 -20.01 17.22 26.19
CA LEU A 6 -20.54 16.66 24.93
C LEU A 6 -19.75 17.03 23.67
N ALA A 7 -18.71 17.87 23.76
CA ALA A 7 -17.99 18.37 22.59
C ALA A 7 -16.70 17.61 22.23
N LEU A 8 -16.32 16.56 22.98
CA LEU A 8 -14.99 15.94 22.87
C LEU A 8 -14.96 14.59 22.12
N ALA A 9 -15.99 14.28 21.33
CA ALA A 9 -16.12 12.94 20.69
C ALA A 9 -15.80 12.88 19.19
N LEU A 10 -15.45 13.99 18.52
CA LEU A 10 -15.48 14.05 17.05
C LEU A 10 -14.13 14.17 16.31
N VAL A 11 -12.97 14.03 16.96
CA VAL A 11 -11.68 14.41 16.33
C VAL A 11 -10.78 13.23 15.91
N LEU A 12 -11.18 11.96 16.08
CA LEU A 12 -10.23 10.83 15.91
C LEU A 12 -10.32 10.02 14.59
N SER A 13 -11.12 10.42 13.61
CA SER A 13 -11.36 9.58 12.41
C SER A 13 -10.32 9.71 11.28
N SER A 14 -9.42 10.71 11.30
CA SER A 14 -8.57 11.02 10.14
C SER A 14 -7.29 10.18 10.04
N GLY A 15 -6.99 9.31 11.00
CA GLY A 15 -5.80 8.45 10.98
C GLY A 15 -5.96 7.11 10.26
N ALA A 16 -7.19 6.71 9.95
CA ALA A 16 -7.48 5.35 9.44
C ALA A 16 -7.16 5.15 7.94
N VAL A 17 -7.08 6.22 7.15
CA VAL A 17 -6.91 6.12 5.69
C VAL A 17 -5.50 5.69 5.28
N PHE A 18 -4.47 6.06 6.03
CA PHE A 18 -3.08 5.74 5.69
C PHE A 18 -2.67 4.30 6.03
N ALA A 19 -3.25 3.72 7.09
CA ALA A 19 -2.90 2.36 7.51
C ALA A 19 -3.28 1.30 6.46
N SER A 20 -4.33 1.54 5.66
CA SER A 20 -4.83 0.58 4.66
C SER A 20 -4.18 0.68 3.28
N GLN A 21 -3.36 1.69 3.00
CA GLN A 21 -2.84 1.91 1.65
C GLN A 21 -1.81 0.84 1.23
N CYS A 22 -0.77 0.59 2.04
CA CYS A 22 0.26 -0.39 1.70
C CYS A 22 -0.34 -1.81 1.53
N PRO A 23 -1.18 -2.33 2.46
CA PRO A 23 -1.81 -3.63 2.28
C PRO A 23 -2.68 -3.72 1.02
N SER A 24 -3.38 -2.64 0.66
CA SER A 24 -4.20 -2.60 -0.57
C SER A 24 -3.34 -2.69 -1.83
N LEU A 25 -2.18 -2.02 -1.87
CA LEU A 25 -1.29 -2.06 -3.03
C LEU A 25 -0.64 -3.45 -3.18
N VAL A 26 -0.19 -4.07 -2.08
CA VAL A 26 0.32 -5.44 -2.08
C VAL A 26 -0.73 -6.40 -2.63
N ALA A 27 -1.96 -6.35 -2.13
CA ALA A 27 -3.04 -7.21 -2.59
C ALA A 27 -3.35 -7.01 -4.09
N LYS A 28 -3.25 -5.77 -4.59
CA LYS A 28 -3.47 -5.47 -6.01
C LYS A 28 -2.36 -6.06 -6.88
N ILE A 29 -1.09 -5.90 -6.49
CA ILE A 29 0.05 -6.50 -7.19
C ILE A 29 -0.10 -8.03 -7.23
N ASP A 30 -0.40 -8.65 -6.09
CA ASP A 30 -0.57 -10.10 -5.99
C ASP A 30 -1.70 -10.61 -6.89
N ALA A 31 -2.81 -9.86 -6.95
CA ALA A 31 -3.93 -10.19 -7.82
C ALA A 31 -3.55 -10.14 -9.31
N ILE A 32 -2.80 -9.12 -9.74
CA ILE A 32 -2.32 -9.01 -11.12
C ILE A 32 -1.31 -10.12 -11.42
N LEU A 33 -0.34 -10.37 -10.54
CA LEU A 33 0.64 -11.44 -10.74
C LEU A 33 -0.02 -12.82 -10.85
N ALA A 34 -1.10 -13.06 -10.09
CA ALA A 34 -1.87 -14.30 -10.16
C ALA A 34 -2.58 -14.52 -11.52
N THR A 35 -2.80 -13.47 -12.32
CA THR A 35 -3.35 -13.61 -13.68
C THR A 35 -2.31 -14.06 -14.70
N ASN A 36 -1.04 -14.23 -14.32
CA ASN A 36 0.09 -14.52 -15.21
C ASN A 36 0.14 -13.54 -16.39
N PRO A 37 0.36 -12.24 -16.13
CA PRO A 37 0.32 -11.22 -17.17
C PRO A 37 1.42 -11.46 -18.21
N ASP A 38 1.08 -11.20 -19.49
CA ASP A 38 2.00 -11.36 -20.62
C ASP A 38 3.04 -10.23 -20.63
N MET A 39 4.09 -10.40 -19.83
CA MET A 39 5.17 -9.46 -19.65
C MET A 39 6.52 -10.17 -19.66
N PRO A 40 7.62 -9.45 -19.98
CA PRO A 40 8.96 -10.01 -19.91
C PRO A 40 9.26 -10.53 -18.51
N GLN A 41 9.90 -11.71 -18.41
CA GLN A 41 10.23 -12.32 -17.12
C GLN A 41 11.03 -11.38 -16.21
N SER A 42 11.96 -10.60 -16.77
CA SER A 42 12.75 -9.62 -16.03
C SER A 42 11.89 -8.54 -15.36
N VAL A 43 10.79 -8.13 -16.00
CA VAL A 43 9.84 -7.16 -15.43
C VAL A 43 9.07 -7.82 -14.30
N LEU A 44 8.61 -9.06 -14.48
CA LEU A 44 7.91 -9.80 -13.42
C LEU A 44 8.78 -10.05 -12.19
N ASP A 45 10.09 -10.26 -12.39
CA ASP A 45 11.03 -10.44 -11.29
C ASP A 45 11.26 -9.12 -10.54
N GLU A 46 11.43 -8.00 -11.26
CA GLU A 46 11.52 -6.66 -10.64
C GLU A 46 10.25 -6.29 -9.85
N VAL A 47 9.07 -6.59 -10.40
CA VAL A 47 7.78 -6.38 -9.71
C VAL A 47 7.71 -7.17 -8.40
N LYS A 48 8.17 -8.43 -8.38
CA LYS A 48 8.19 -9.26 -7.17
C LYS A 48 9.18 -8.72 -6.14
N GLU A 49 10.35 -8.25 -6.58
CA GLU A 49 11.33 -7.61 -5.70
C GLU A 49 10.77 -6.34 -5.06
N LEU A 50 10.17 -5.45 -5.85
CA LEU A 50 9.53 -4.23 -5.36
C LEU A 50 8.37 -4.53 -4.41
N ARG A 51 7.56 -5.56 -4.70
CA ARG A 51 6.49 -6.04 -3.81
C ARG A 51 7.04 -6.52 -2.47
N ALA A 52 8.12 -7.31 -2.48
CA ALA A 52 8.74 -7.81 -1.26
C ALA A 52 9.42 -6.69 -0.45
N GLU A 53 10.13 -5.77 -1.11
CA GLU A 53 10.75 -4.62 -0.46
C GLU A 53 9.70 -3.66 0.10
N GLY A 54 8.59 -3.42 -0.61
CA GLY A 54 7.47 -2.64 -0.12
C GLY A 54 6.86 -3.23 1.17
N GLU A 55 6.63 -4.53 1.21
CA GLU A 55 6.14 -5.24 2.41
C GLU A 55 7.15 -5.12 3.57
N LYS A 56 8.44 -5.32 3.31
CA LYS A 56 9.50 -5.15 4.31
C LYS A 56 9.55 -3.72 4.86
N GLN A 57 9.47 -2.71 4.00
CA GLN A 57 9.43 -1.31 4.41
C GLN A 57 8.20 -1.00 5.27
N HIS A 58 7.04 -1.61 4.97
CA HIS A 58 5.85 -1.51 5.82
C HIS A 58 6.10 -2.07 7.22
N GLN A 59 6.68 -3.27 7.31
CA GLN A 59 7.03 -3.92 8.58
C GLN A 59 8.07 -3.12 9.39
N GLU A 60 8.96 -2.40 8.72
CA GLU A 60 9.94 -1.48 9.33
C GLU A 60 9.35 -0.10 9.71
N GLY A 61 8.07 0.15 9.44
CA GLY A 61 7.41 1.44 9.70
C GLY A 61 7.72 2.55 8.69
N LYS A 62 8.39 2.22 7.57
CA LYS A 62 8.74 3.15 6.48
C LYS A 62 7.60 3.23 5.46
N HIS A 63 6.42 3.67 5.89
CA HIS A 63 5.19 3.62 5.08
C HIS A 63 5.29 4.36 3.75
N ASP A 64 5.86 5.56 3.71
CA ASP A 64 5.96 6.33 2.46
C ASP A 64 6.83 5.61 1.42
N LYS A 65 7.94 5.00 1.86
CA LYS A 65 8.82 4.21 0.99
C LYS A 65 8.13 2.95 0.49
N SER A 66 7.35 2.31 1.37
CA SER A 66 6.55 1.13 1.02
C SER A 66 5.59 1.47 -0.12
N VAL A 67 4.85 2.57 0.01
CA VAL A 67 3.94 3.05 -1.03
C VAL A 67 4.69 3.36 -2.33
N GLU A 68 5.82 4.05 -2.27
CA GLU A 68 6.65 4.37 -3.45
C GLU A 68 7.07 3.09 -4.21
N SER A 69 7.63 2.11 -3.49
CA SER A 69 8.07 0.84 -4.08
C SER A 69 6.90 0.05 -4.68
N LEU A 70 5.76 0.00 -3.99
CA LEU A 70 4.57 -0.71 -4.44
C LEU A 70 3.91 -0.02 -5.64
N GLN A 71 3.92 1.32 -5.71
CA GLN A 71 3.44 2.06 -6.87
C GLN A 71 4.34 1.85 -8.09
N GLN A 72 5.67 1.80 -7.90
CA GLN A 72 6.59 1.46 -8.98
C GLN A 72 6.31 0.06 -9.53
N ALA A 73 6.02 -0.92 -8.66
CA ALA A 73 5.63 -2.26 -9.09
C ALA A 73 4.34 -2.25 -9.93
N LEU A 74 3.31 -1.51 -9.52
CA LEU A 74 2.07 -1.37 -10.29
C LEU A 74 2.28 -0.67 -11.63
N PHE A 75 3.14 0.36 -11.67
CA PHE A 75 3.51 1.04 -12.90
C PHE A 75 4.15 0.08 -13.92
N LEU A 76 5.08 -0.77 -13.46
CA LEU A 76 5.68 -1.81 -14.30
C LEU A 76 4.65 -2.83 -14.80
N LEU A 77 3.61 -3.10 -14.00
CA LEU A 77 2.48 -3.95 -14.39
C LEU A 77 1.48 -3.24 -15.33
N GLY A 78 1.66 -1.95 -15.62
CA GLY A 78 0.76 -1.14 -16.44
C GLY A 78 -0.53 -0.71 -15.72
N ASP A 79 -0.61 -0.89 -14.40
CA ASP A 79 -1.72 -0.44 -13.56
C ASP A 79 -1.38 0.95 -13.01
N GLN A 80 -2.07 1.98 -13.52
CA GLN A 80 -1.92 3.38 -13.11
C GLN A 80 -3.08 3.85 -12.24
#